data_AF-N1QAI9-F1
#
_entry.id   AF-N1QAI9-F1
#
_cell.length_a   1.000
_cell.length_b   1.000
_cell.length_c   1.000
_cell.angle_alpha   90.00
_cell.angle_beta   90.00
_cell.angle_gamma   90.00
#
_symmetry.space_group_name_H-M   'P 1'
#
loop_
_entity.id
_entity.type
_entity.pdbx_description
1 polymer ?
#
loop_
_entity_poly.entity_id
_entity_poly.type
_entity_poly.pdbx_seq_one_letter_code
_entity_poly.pdbx_strand_id
1 'polypeptide(L)'
;MYFTYLYDFYDNLPDISIFIHFHESEWHIDSPLKGSMIFTLSRLDLEQVLKREYFNLRVSWKDACPDWINTTNTVEETTKQEEPWVAPAMRANFGNDVQVPEIIAGPCCSQFAVTREAIRRNPKEQYKRHMDWLIETDWPDCITGRVWEHMWPWLFKGEAKDCTIEWKALCQMYGICFESAAALQKYEIVWENRKSLREATSFFNELWLPSAGKSARRKIRNFEGFMDRKIDEAIERGKDPAVRRDGLGDMYTDH
;
A
#
# COMPACT_ATOMS: atom_id res chain seq x y z
N MET A 1 -17.24 1.77 7.37
CA MET A 1 -17.41 2.53 6.11
C MET A 1 -17.21 1.64 4.87
N TYR A 2 -16.08 0.94 4.71
CA TYR A 2 -15.87 0.08 3.53
C TYR A 2 -16.79 -1.14 3.49
N PHE A 3 -16.92 -1.88 4.59
CA PHE A 3 -17.83 -3.03 4.62
C PHE A 3 -19.30 -2.65 4.43
N THR A 4 -19.71 -1.47 4.90
CA THR A 4 -21.05 -0.92 4.63
C THR A 4 -21.26 -0.76 3.13
N TYR A 5 -20.31 -0.17 2.41
CA TYR A 5 -20.37 -0.09 0.95
C TYR A 5 -20.43 -1.48 0.29
N LEU A 6 -19.53 -2.40 0.70
CA LEU A 6 -19.47 -3.74 0.13
C LEU A 6 -20.77 -4.53 0.34
N TYR A 7 -21.43 -4.34 1.48
CA TYR A 7 -22.71 -4.98 1.79
C TYR A 7 -23.90 -4.31 1.10
N ASP A 8 -24.05 -2.99 1.22
CA ASP A 8 -25.21 -2.26 0.69
C ASP A 8 -25.25 -2.29 -0.83
N PHE A 9 -24.09 -2.23 -1.49
CA PHE A 9 -23.98 -2.19 -2.95
C PHE A 9 -23.61 -3.54 -3.58
N TYR A 10 -23.56 -4.64 -2.82
CA TYR A 10 -23.13 -5.97 -3.27
C TYR A 10 -23.73 -6.40 -4.64
N ASP A 11 -25.02 -6.13 -4.82
CA ASP A 11 -25.78 -6.50 -6.02
C ASP A 11 -25.58 -5.52 -7.19
N ASN A 12 -25.05 -4.33 -6.93
CA ASN A 12 -24.88 -3.21 -7.88
C ASN A 12 -23.43 -2.66 -7.94
N LEU A 13 -22.43 -3.48 -7.63
CA LEU A 13 -21.02 -3.08 -7.65
C LEU A 13 -20.54 -2.66 -9.07
N PRO A 14 -19.67 -1.64 -9.20
CA PRO A 14 -18.95 -1.36 -10.44
C PRO A 14 -17.94 -2.48 -10.75
N ASP A 15 -17.37 -2.50 -11.96
CA ASP A 15 -16.38 -3.53 -12.35
C ASP A 15 -15.15 -3.49 -11.42
N ILE A 16 -14.76 -2.29 -10.98
CA ILE A 16 -13.69 -2.03 -10.03
C ILE A 16 -14.16 -1.03 -8.99
N SER A 17 -13.97 -1.37 -7.72
CA SER A 17 -14.14 -0.47 -6.58
C SER A 17 -12.77 -0.07 -6.04
N ILE A 18 -12.56 1.23 -5.79
CA ILE A 18 -11.30 1.77 -5.26
C ILE A 18 -11.58 2.40 -3.89
N PHE A 19 -10.83 1.96 -2.89
CA PHE A 19 -10.93 2.40 -1.52
C PHE A 19 -9.66 3.16 -1.13
N ILE A 20 -9.82 4.39 -0.65
CA ILE A 20 -8.73 5.29 -0.25
C ILE A 20 -9.07 5.96 1.08
N HIS A 21 -8.04 6.42 1.80
CA HIS A 21 -8.22 7.35 2.91
C HIS A 21 -8.54 8.75 2.40
N PHE A 22 -9.11 9.58 3.27
CA PHE A 22 -9.55 10.91 2.90
C PHE A 22 -8.38 11.88 2.63
N HIS A 23 -7.21 11.71 3.24
CA HIS A 23 -6.16 12.71 3.09
C HIS A 23 -5.38 12.52 1.77
N GLU A 24 -5.21 13.63 1.05
CA GLU A 24 -4.55 13.65 -0.27
C GLU A 24 -3.03 13.38 -0.19
N SER A 25 -2.42 13.76 0.93
CA SER A 25 -0.99 13.70 1.20
C SER A 25 -0.77 12.93 2.49
N GLU A 26 -0.37 11.67 2.37
CA GLU A 26 -0.11 10.81 3.52
C GLU A 26 1.26 10.15 3.42
N TRP A 27 1.83 9.82 4.58
CA TRP A 27 3.10 9.11 4.71
C TRP A 27 3.06 7.71 4.09
N HIS A 28 1.86 7.19 3.81
CA HIS A 28 1.61 5.86 3.29
C HIS A 28 1.39 5.80 1.77
N ILE A 29 1.61 6.91 1.04
CA ILE A 29 1.69 6.92 -0.43
C ILE A 29 3.16 6.87 -0.84
N ASP A 30 3.51 5.94 -1.72
CA ASP A 30 4.91 5.68 -2.07
C ASP A 30 5.59 6.90 -2.71
N SER A 31 6.88 7.06 -2.44
CA SER A 31 7.66 8.21 -2.94
C SER A 31 7.59 8.38 -4.47
N PRO A 32 7.62 7.31 -5.30
CA PRO A 32 7.54 7.49 -6.75
C PRO A 32 6.15 7.92 -7.23
N LEU A 33 5.13 7.76 -6.39
CA LEU A 33 3.78 8.28 -6.59
C LEU A 33 3.62 9.73 -6.08
N LYS A 34 4.75 10.40 -5.84
CA LYS A 34 4.87 11.81 -5.41
C LYS A 34 4.13 12.12 -4.10
N GLY A 35 3.78 11.12 -3.30
CA GLY A 35 2.97 11.30 -2.09
C GLY A 35 1.58 11.89 -2.38
N SER A 36 1.04 11.67 -3.59
CA SER A 36 -0.23 12.26 -4.03
C SER A 36 -1.20 11.18 -4.49
N MET A 37 -2.37 11.11 -3.86
CA MET A 37 -3.39 10.14 -4.25
C MET A 37 -3.97 10.44 -5.64
N ILE A 38 -4.09 11.71 -6.01
CA ILE A 38 -4.51 12.13 -7.35
C ILE A 38 -3.53 11.60 -8.40
N PHE A 39 -2.22 11.78 -8.17
CA PHE A 39 -1.20 11.25 -9.07
C PHE A 39 -1.25 9.72 -9.15
N THR A 40 -1.43 9.05 -8.00
CA THR A 40 -1.57 7.60 -7.90
C THR A 40 -2.73 7.08 -8.76
N LEU A 41 -3.94 7.62 -8.56
CA LEU A 41 -5.15 7.17 -9.26
C LEU A 41 -5.13 7.51 -10.75
N SER A 42 -4.58 8.67 -11.14
CA SER A 42 -4.46 9.04 -12.57
C SER A 42 -3.51 8.13 -13.37
N ARG A 43 -2.68 7.35 -12.67
CA ARG A 43 -1.69 6.43 -13.25
C ARG A 43 -2.09 4.95 -13.13
N LEU A 44 -3.01 4.62 -12.23
CA LEU A 44 -3.43 3.25 -11.96
C LEU A 44 -3.98 2.59 -13.22
N ASP A 45 -3.40 1.47 -13.61
CA ASP A 45 -3.83 0.68 -14.75
C ASP A 45 -4.96 -0.28 -14.34
N LEU A 46 -6.18 0.09 -14.74
CA LEU A 46 -7.38 -0.68 -14.42
C LEU A 46 -7.43 -2.04 -15.13
N GLU A 47 -6.77 -2.24 -16.28
CA GLU A 47 -6.68 -3.57 -16.90
C GLU A 47 -5.83 -4.51 -16.05
N GLN A 48 -4.79 -4.00 -15.40
CA GLN A 48 -3.97 -4.79 -14.48
C GLN A 48 -4.71 -5.07 -13.17
N VAL A 49 -5.53 -4.13 -12.68
CA VAL A 49 -6.44 -4.39 -11.55
C VAL A 49 -7.43 -5.50 -11.91
N LEU A 50 -8.02 -5.48 -13.11
CA LEU A 50 -8.92 -6.56 -13.56
C LEU A 50 -8.22 -7.93 -13.58
N LYS A 51 -6.97 -7.99 -14.04
CA LYS A 51 -6.19 -9.25 -14.07
C LYS A 51 -5.81 -9.77 -12.69
N ARG A 52 -5.45 -8.86 -11.77
CA ARG A 52 -5.06 -9.23 -10.40
C ARG A 52 -6.24 -9.45 -9.47
N GLU A 53 -7.40 -8.90 -9.83
CA GLU A 53 -8.64 -8.85 -9.06
C GLU A 53 -8.59 -8.07 -7.73
N TYR A 54 -7.40 -7.92 -7.14
CA TYR A 54 -7.10 -7.09 -5.99
C TYR A 54 -5.69 -6.53 -6.10
N PHE A 55 -5.53 -5.26 -5.70
CA PHE A 55 -4.22 -4.63 -5.59
C PHE A 55 -4.21 -3.56 -4.50
N ASN A 56 -3.26 -3.66 -3.56
CA ASN A 56 -2.98 -2.57 -2.64
C ASN A 56 -2.32 -1.41 -3.40
N LEU A 57 -2.83 -0.19 -3.22
CA LEU A 57 -2.33 1.01 -3.88
C LEU A 57 -0.96 1.46 -3.36
N ARG A 58 -0.51 0.89 -2.24
CA ARG A 58 0.85 0.97 -1.74
C ARG A 58 1.65 -0.21 -2.29
N VAL A 59 2.84 0.04 -2.80
CA VAL A 59 3.78 -0.99 -3.27
C VAL A 59 4.89 -1.29 -2.28
N SER A 60 5.20 -0.36 -1.37
CA SER A 60 6.42 -0.47 -0.58
C SER A 60 6.46 -1.66 0.38
N TRP A 61 7.63 -2.30 0.45
CA TRP A 61 7.95 -3.44 1.32
C TRP A 61 8.30 -3.04 2.74
N LYS A 62 8.58 -1.75 2.97
CA LYS A 62 8.85 -1.22 4.30
C LYS A 62 7.69 -1.53 5.22
N ASP A 63 7.96 -2.23 6.32
CA ASP A 63 6.93 -2.64 7.29
C ASP A 63 5.79 -3.46 6.65
N ALA A 64 6.13 -4.36 5.71
CA ALA A 64 5.13 -5.11 4.91
C ALA A 64 5.58 -6.49 4.41
N CYS A 65 6.79 -6.63 3.84
CA CYS A 65 7.26 -7.87 3.19
C CYS A 65 8.72 -8.19 3.56
N PRO A 66 9.16 -9.47 3.49
CA PRO A 66 8.43 -10.66 3.05
C PRO A 66 7.62 -11.36 4.17
N ASP A 67 7.95 -11.10 5.44
CA ASP A 67 7.36 -11.75 6.61
C ASP A 67 7.03 -10.70 7.68
N TRP A 68 5.89 -10.01 7.51
CA TRP A 68 5.56 -8.86 8.37
C TRP A 68 4.79 -9.24 9.63
N ILE A 69 3.68 -9.96 9.56
CA ILE A 69 2.91 -10.35 10.74
C ILE A 69 3.08 -11.84 10.98
N ASN A 70 3.64 -12.21 12.13
CA ASN A 70 3.55 -13.57 12.64
C ASN A 70 2.33 -13.72 13.55
N THR A 71 1.36 -14.51 13.13
CA THR A 71 0.06 -14.70 13.82
C THR A 71 0.14 -15.63 15.03
N THR A 72 1.30 -16.24 15.27
CA THR A 72 1.57 -17.14 16.41
C THR A 72 2.19 -16.43 17.60
N ASN A 73 2.72 -15.22 17.41
CA ASN A 73 3.35 -14.44 18.47
C ASN A 73 2.32 -13.98 19.50
N THR A 74 2.68 -14.12 20.78
CA THR A 74 1.94 -13.58 21.93
C THR A 74 2.33 -12.14 22.25
N VAL A 75 1.59 -11.48 23.15
CA VAL A 75 1.83 -10.09 23.55
C VAL A 75 3.23 -9.91 24.16
N GLU A 76 3.75 -10.95 24.81
CA GLU A 76 5.07 -10.98 25.44
C GLU A 76 6.22 -11.18 24.44
N GLU A 77 5.93 -11.75 23.25
CA GLU A 77 6.94 -12.16 22.26
C GLU A 77 7.19 -11.10 21.17
N THR A 78 6.32 -10.09 21.07
CA THR A 78 6.37 -9.12 19.96
C THR A 78 6.26 -7.67 20.40
N THR A 79 6.89 -6.80 19.62
CA THR A 79 6.72 -5.35 19.72
C THR A 79 5.65 -4.81 18.76
N LYS A 80 5.13 -5.64 17.86
CA LYS A 80 4.08 -5.27 16.90
C LYS A 80 2.73 -5.48 17.55
N GLN A 81 2.00 -4.39 17.77
CA GLN A 81 0.80 -4.39 18.61
C GLN A 81 -0.30 -5.30 18.06
N GLU A 82 -0.35 -5.48 16.74
CA GLU A 82 -1.40 -6.21 16.03
C GLU A 82 -1.17 -7.74 15.94
N GLU A 83 0.06 -8.24 16.01
CA GLU A 83 0.39 -9.66 15.80
C GLU A 83 -0.45 -10.62 16.66
N PRO A 84 -0.58 -10.40 17.99
CA PRO A 84 -1.35 -11.30 18.86
C PRO A 84 -2.86 -11.31 18.57
N TRP A 85 -3.33 -10.30 17.83
CA TRP A 85 -4.75 -10.06 17.57
C TRP A 85 -5.18 -10.56 16.19
N VAL A 86 -4.25 -10.83 15.27
CA VAL A 86 -4.58 -11.27 13.91
C VAL A 86 -5.23 -12.65 13.90
N ALA A 87 -4.69 -13.64 14.61
CA ALA A 87 -5.28 -14.98 14.63
C ALA A 87 -6.72 -15.00 15.21
N PRO A 88 -7.01 -14.36 16.36
CA PRO A 88 -8.39 -14.25 16.84
C PRO A 88 -9.29 -13.44 15.88
N ALA A 89 -8.79 -12.35 15.28
CA ALA A 89 -9.56 -11.56 14.32
C ALA A 89 -9.94 -12.38 13.08
N MET A 90 -9.01 -13.20 12.55
CA MET A 90 -9.30 -14.08 11.42
C MET A 90 -10.39 -15.10 11.76
N ARG A 91 -10.34 -15.72 12.94
CA ARG A 91 -11.40 -16.68 13.35
C ARG A 91 -12.75 -16.01 13.53
N ALA A 92 -12.79 -14.82 14.13
CA ALA A 92 -14.03 -14.07 14.27
C ALA A 92 -14.64 -13.69 12.92
N ASN A 93 -13.79 -13.27 11.97
CA ASN A 93 -14.23 -12.75 10.69
C ASN A 93 -14.48 -13.85 9.63
N PHE A 94 -13.71 -14.93 9.62
CA PHE A 94 -13.79 -15.98 8.59
C PHE A 94 -14.30 -17.33 9.13
N GLY A 95 -14.61 -17.41 10.43
CA GLY A 95 -15.09 -18.62 11.10
C GLY A 95 -14.00 -19.34 11.88
N ASN A 96 -14.40 -20.07 12.92
CA ASN A 96 -13.48 -20.72 13.85
C ASN A 96 -12.60 -21.80 13.20
N ASP A 97 -13.07 -22.41 12.11
CA ASP A 97 -12.38 -23.49 11.40
C ASP A 97 -11.34 -22.98 10.38
N VAL A 98 -11.24 -21.66 10.20
CA VAL A 98 -10.27 -21.06 9.26
C VAL A 98 -8.84 -21.46 9.65
N GLN A 99 -8.08 -21.94 8.67
CA GLN A 99 -6.66 -22.20 8.85
C GLN A 99 -5.92 -20.87 8.81
N VAL A 100 -5.59 -20.35 10.01
CA VAL A 100 -4.85 -19.10 10.15
C VAL A 100 -3.41 -19.31 9.67
N PRO A 101 -2.95 -18.56 8.64
CA PRO A 101 -1.56 -18.63 8.20
C PRO A 101 -0.62 -18.15 9.30
N GLU A 102 0.52 -18.83 9.47
CA GLU A 102 1.55 -18.40 10.42
C GLU A 102 2.06 -16.99 10.10
N ILE A 103 2.28 -16.71 8.80
CA ILE A 103 2.77 -15.41 8.33
C ILE A 103 1.76 -14.77 7.39
N ILE A 104 1.43 -13.51 7.65
CA ILE A 104 0.73 -12.62 6.72
C ILE A 104 1.67 -11.49 6.31
N ALA A 105 1.74 -11.21 5.01
CA ALA A 105 2.64 -10.20 4.46
C ALA A 105 2.05 -9.51 3.23
N GLY A 106 2.35 -8.23 3.09
CA GLY A 106 1.82 -7.38 2.04
C GLY A 106 1.77 -5.93 2.51
N PRO A 107 1.70 -4.96 1.58
CA PRO A 107 1.58 -3.56 1.93
C PRO A 107 0.39 -3.30 2.87
N CYS A 108 0.59 -2.45 3.89
CA CYS A 108 -0.41 -2.08 4.90
C CYS A 108 -1.47 -1.09 4.38
N CYS A 109 -2.22 -0.53 5.33
CA CYS A 109 -2.80 0.79 5.22
C CYS A 109 -4.13 0.88 4.46
N SER A 110 -4.78 -0.25 4.14
CA SER A 110 -6.17 -0.34 3.67
C SER A 110 -6.53 0.58 2.49
N GLN A 111 -5.61 0.82 1.56
CA GLN A 111 -5.92 1.52 0.31
C GLN A 111 -5.74 0.56 -0.85
N PHE A 112 -6.80 0.22 -1.56
CA PHE A 112 -6.76 -0.84 -2.55
C PHE A 112 -7.80 -0.65 -3.65
N ALA A 113 -7.53 -1.25 -4.80
CA ALA A 113 -8.49 -1.46 -5.85
C ALA A 113 -8.87 -2.95 -5.89
N VAL A 114 -10.15 -3.25 -6.07
CA VAL A 114 -10.68 -4.61 -6.09
C VAL A 114 -11.79 -4.74 -7.11
N THR A 115 -11.87 -5.88 -7.79
CA THR A 115 -12.89 -6.13 -8.81
C THR A 115 -14.21 -6.58 -8.19
N ARG A 116 -15.29 -6.40 -8.95
CA ARG A 116 -16.60 -6.96 -8.59
C ARG A 116 -16.50 -8.46 -8.33
N GLU A 117 -15.76 -9.17 -9.16
CA GLU A 117 -15.63 -10.62 -9.13
C GLU A 117 -14.93 -11.09 -7.84
N ALA A 118 -13.85 -10.41 -7.42
CA ALA A 118 -13.21 -10.68 -6.15
C ALA A 118 -14.12 -10.39 -4.94
N ILE A 119 -14.90 -9.30 -5.00
CA ILE A 119 -15.87 -9.01 -3.94
C ILE A 119 -16.94 -10.12 -3.90
N ARG A 120 -17.50 -10.53 -5.04
CA ARG A 120 -18.59 -11.53 -5.12
C ARG A 120 -18.15 -12.97 -4.89
N ARG A 121 -16.84 -13.23 -4.83
CA ARG A 121 -16.29 -14.53 -4.39
C ARG A 121 -16.70 -14.85 -2.95
N ASN A 122 -16.94 -13.82 -2.15
CA ASN A 122 -17.44 -13.94 -0.79
C ASN A 122 -18.94 -13.62 -0.76
N PRO A 123 -19.77 -14.42 -0.06
CA PRO A 123 -21.20 -14.15 0.03
C PRO A 123 -21.46 -12.82 0.74
N LYS A 124 -22.62 -12.20 0.46
CA LYS A 124 -23.02 -10.91 1.06
C LYS A 124 -22.96 -10.93 2.59
N GLU A 125 -23.33 -12.05 3.18
CA GLU A 125 -23.33 -12.32 4.63
C GLU A 125 -21.93 -12.28 5.24
N GLN A 126 -20.88 -12.55 4.45
CA GLN A 126 -19.48 -12.43 4.88
C GLN A 126 -19.15 -10.97 5.24
N TYR A 127 -19.58 -10.03 4.41
CA TYR A 127 -19.43 -8.60 4.67
C TYR A 127 -20.27 -8.14 5.87
N LYS A 128 -21.46 -8.71 6.05
CA LYS A 128 -22.26 -8.45 7.25
C LYS A 128 -21.53 -8.88 8.52
N ARG A 129 -20.96 -10.10 8.53
CA ARG A 129 -20.17 -10.61 9.65
C ARG A 129 -19.00 -9.68 10.00
N HIS A 130 -18.29 -9.16 8.99
CA HIS A 130 -17.20 -8.20 9.22
C HIS A 130 -17.69 -6.91 9.87
N MET A 131 -18.85 -6.40 9.46
CA MET A 131 -19.46 -5.23 10.10
C MET A 131 -19.89 -5.50 11.53
N ASP A 132 -20.60 -6.61 11.76
CA ASP A 132 -21.08 -6.99 13.08
C ASP A 132 -19.90 -7.10 14.05
N TRP A 133 -18.82 -7.79 13.65
CA TRP A 133 -17.60 -7.89 14.46
C TRP A 133 -16.98 -6.53 14.78
N LEU A 134 -16.90 -5.62 13.80
CA LEU A 134 -16.36 -4.27 14.02
C LEU A 134 -17.21 -3.42 14.98
N ILE A 135 -18.51 -3.69 15.08
CA ILE A 135 -19.45 -2.96 15.95
C ILE A 135 -19.49 -3.58 17.35
N GLU A 136 -19.44 -4.91 17.44
CA GLU A 136 -19.68 -5.66 18.67
C GLU A 136 -18.39 -5.93 19.48
N THR A 137 -17.22 -5.84 18.85
CA THR A 137 -15.96 -6.11 19.54
C THR A 137 -15.61 -5.02 20.56
N ASP A 138 -15.16 -5.42 21.74
CA ASP A 138 -14.65 -4.51 22.78
C ASP A 138 -13.17 -4.13 22.57
N TRP A 139 -12.59 -4.46 21.40
CA TRP A 139 -11.21 -4.17 21.10
C TRP A 139 -10.99 -2.69 20.81
N PRO A 140 -9.81 -2.11 21.12
CA PRO A 140 -9.49 -0.75 20.73
C PRO A 140 -9.58 -0.56 19.21
N ASP A 141 -10.19 0.54 18.76
CA ASP A 141 -10.33 0.90 17.34
C ASP A 141 -9.00 0.86 16.57
N CYS A 142 -7.90 1.22 17.23
CA CYS A 142 -6.58 1.19 16.63
C CYS A 142 -6.11 -0.24 16.32
N ILE A 143 -6.53 -1.24 17.09
CA ILE A 143 -6.20 -2.65 16.85
C ILE A 143 -7.12 -3.23 15.79
N THR A 144 -8.43 -2.97 15.87
CA THR A 144 -9.40 -3.48 14.89
C THR A 144 -9.11 -2.98 13.48
N GLY A 145 -8.71 -1.71 13.33
CA GLY A 145 -8.24 -1.15 12.07
C GLY A 145 -6.97 -1.82 11.56
N ARG A 146 -5.94 -1.95 12.41
CA ARG A 146 -4.64 -2.54 12.04
C ARG A 146 -4.73 -3.99 11.59
N VAL A 147 -5.51 -4.82 12.30
CA VAL A 147 -5.65 -6.23 11.87
C VAL A 147 -6.31 -6.32 10.50
N TRP A 148 -7.28 -5.45 10.20
CA TRP A 148 -7.92 -5.41 8.88
C TRP A 148 -7.00 -4.97 7.75
N GLU A 149 -6.04 -4.07 8.02
CA GLU A 149 -5.02 -3.69 7.03
C GLU A 149 -4.28 -4.90 6.44
N HIS A 150 -4.13 -5.98 7.22
CA HIS A 150 -3.46 -7.22 6.80
C HIS A 150 -4.40 -8.29 6.24
N MET A 151 -5.70 -8.23 6.52
CA MET A 151 -6.66 -9.27 6.11
C MET A 151 -7.30 -9.03 4.74
N TRP A 152 -7.09 -7.87 4.10
CA TRP A 152 -7.67 -7.59 2.78
C TRP A 152 -7.23 -8.55 1.67
N PRO A 153 -5.93 -8.89 1.51
CA PRO A 153 -5.51 -9.86 0.51
C PRO A 153 -6.13 -11.25 0.77
N TRP A 154 -6.27 -11.63 2.04
CA TRP A 154 -6.93 -12.87 2.43
C TRP A 154 -8.41 -12.88 2.03
N LEU A 155 -9.15 -11.80 2.31
CA LEU A 155 -10.56 -11.68 1.95
C LEU A 155 -10.78 -11.80 0.44
N PHE A 156 -9.99 -11.10 -0.37
CA PHE A 156 -10.28 -10.98 -1.81
C PHE A 156 -9.56 -12.03 -2.67
N LYS A 157 -8.37 -12.50 -2.26
CA LYS A 157 -7.56 -13.47 -3.01
C LYS A 157 -7.44 -14.83 -2.33
N GLY A 158 -7.73 -14.93 -1.03
CA GLY A 158 -7.40 -16.13 -0.25
C GLY A 158 -5.90 -16.31 -0.03
N GLU A 159 -5.12 -15.23 -0.18
CA GLU A 159 -3.66 -15.26 -0.10
C GLU A 159 -3.19 -14.57 1.19
N ALA A 160 -2.27 -15.23 1.90
CA ALA A 160 -1.64 -14.67 3.10
C ALA A 160 -0.48 -13.73 2.78
N LYS A 161 0.17 -13.89 1.61
CA LYS A 161 1.34 -13.13 1.19
C LYS A 161 1.13 -12.52 -0.18
N ASP A 162 0.92 -11.20 -0.26
CA ASP A 162 0.82 -10.43 -1.51
C ASP A 162 2.04 -9.48 -1.63
N CYS A 163 3.22 -10.07 -1.79
CA CYS A 163 4.52 -9.36 -1.76
C CYS A 163 5.10 -9.15 -3.17
N THR A 164 4.63 -8.12 -3.86
CA THR A 164 5.11 -7.78 -5.21
C THR A 164 6.38 -6.96 -5.17
N ILE A 165 7.38 -7.27 -5.99
CA ILE A 165 8.61 -6.49 -6.10
C ILE A 165 8.30 -5.04 -6.48
N GLU A 166 8.72 -4.09 -5.64
CA GLU A 166 8.28 -2.67 -5.66
C GLU A 166 8.44 -2.02 -7.05
N TRP A 167 9.64 -2.10 -7.64
CA TRP A 167 9.92 -1.45 -8.93
C TRP A 167 9.16 -2.08 -10.10
N LYS A 168 8.84 -3.37 -10.02
CA LYS A 168 8.02 -4.07 -11.00
C LYS A 168 6.56 -3.67 -10.86
N ALA A 169 6.05 -3.62 -9.63
CA ALA A 169 4.68 -3.18 -9.33
C ALA A 169 4.44 -1.73 -9.79
N LEU A 170 5.39 -0.82 -9.55
CA LEU A 170 5.33 0.56 -10.05
C LEU A 170 5.19 0.63 -11.58
N CYS A 171 5.93 -0.20 -12.30
CA CYS A 171 5.88 -0.21 -13.74
C CYS A 171 4.59 -0.86 -14.28
N GLN A 172 4.22 -2.03 -13.75
CA GLN A 172 3.03 -2.75 -14.21
C GLN A 172 1.75 -2.02 -13.84
N MET A 173 1.62 -1.54 -12.60
CA MET A 173 0.37 -0.98 -12.10
C MET A 173 0.22 0.52 -12.36
N TYR A 174 1.33 1.26 -12.49
CA TYR A 174 1.31 2.73 -12.61
C TYR A 174 2.05 3.27 -13.84
N GLY A 175 2.68 2.42 -14.65
CA GLY A 175 3.49 2.86 -15.79
C GLY A 175 4.74 3.66 -15.38
N ILE A 176 5.22 3.51 -14.14
CA ILE A 176 6.44 4.17 -13.66
C ILE A 176 7.56 3.13 -13.66
N CYS A 177 8.33 3.08 -14.74
CA CYS A 177 9.29 2.01 -14.99
C CYS A 177 10.72 2.45 -14.69
N PHE A 178 11.21 2.13 -13.50
CA PHE A 178 12.63 2.27 -13.15
C PHE A 178 13.49 1.23 -13.89
N GLU A 179 14.75 1.55 -14.13
CA GLU A 179 15.69 0.67 -14.85
C GLU A 179 16.02 -0.61 -14.06
N SER A 180 15.90 -0.57 -12.73
CA SER A 180 16.19 -1.67 -11.82
C SER A 180 15.74 -1.32 -10.39
N ALA A 181 15.72 -2.31 -9.50
CA ALA A 181 15.58 -2.10 -8.07
C ALA A 181 16.59 -1.08 -7.51
N ALA A 182 17.85 -1.13 -7.97
CA ALA A 182 18.89 -0.19 -7.54
C ALA A 182 18.63 1.27 -7.99
N ALA A 183 17.93 1.45 -9.12
CA ALA A 183 17.52 2.78 -9.57
C ALA A 183 16.40 3.36 -8.70
N LEU A 184 15.41 2.53 -8.32
CA LEU A 184 14.37 2.90 -7.36
C LEU A 184 14.97 3.26 -6.00
N GLN A 185 15.86 2.41 -5.46
CA GLN A 185 16.50 2.66 -4.16
C GLN A 185 17.26 3.99 -4.12
N LYS A 186 17.97 4.35 -5.21
CA LYS A 186 18.65 5.66 -5.32
C LYS A 186 17.65 6.83 -5.27
N TYR A 187 16.48 6.66 -5.89
CA TYR A 187 15.42 7.66 -5.84
C TYR A 187 14.88 7.84 -4.41
N GLU A 188 14.60 6.75 -3.72
CA GLU A 188 14.07 6.77 -2.35
C GLU A 188 15.03 7.41 -1.35
N ILE A 189 16.34 7.16 -1.48
CA ILE A 189 17.37 7.83 -0.66
C ILE A 189 17.30 9.35 -0.85
N VAL A 190 17.12 9.83 -2.08
CA VAL A 190 16.99 11.27 -2.34
C VAL A 190 15.68 11.82 -1.77
N TRP A 191 14.59 11.06 -1.86
CA TRP A 191 13.31 11.42 -1.26
C TRP A 191 13.41 11.61 0.26
N GLU A 192 13.98 10.63 0.96
CA GLU A 192 14.17 10.68 2.42
C GLU A 192 15.10 11.81 2.85
N ASN A 193 16.21 12.02 2.11
CA ASN A 193 17.12 13.15 2.36
C ASN A 193 16.41 14.51 2.20
N ARG A 194 15.53 14.64 1.20
CA ARG A 194 14.71 15.85 1.02
C ARG A 194 13.74 16.02 2.18
N LYS A 195 13.05 14.95 2.59
CA LYS A 195 12.08 14.97 3.70
C LYS A 195 12.75 15.37 5.00
N SER A 196 13.85 14.70 5.37
CA SER A 196 14.66 15.02 6.55
C SER A 196 15.15 16.47 6.53
N LEU A 197 15.63 16.95 5.38
CA LEU A 197 16.07 18.34 5.25
C LEU A 197 14.92 19.35 5.40
N ARG A 198 13.72 19.04 4.88
CA ARG A 198 12.52 19.87 5.07
C ARG A 198 12.10 19.93 6.54
N GLU A 199 12.08 18.79 7.22
CA GLU A 199 11.75 18.73 8.66
C GLU A 199 12.76 19.51 9.50
N ALA A 200 14.06 19.34 9.21
CA ALA A 200 15.14 20.08 9.86
C ALA A 200 15.14 21.59 9.55
N THR A 201 14.43 22.03 8.52
CA THR A 201 14.33 23.46 8.13
C THR A 201 13.02 24.12 8.54
N SER A 202 12.21 23.46 9.38
CA SER A 202 10.99 24.04 9.93
C SER A 202 11.23 25.32 10.73
N PHE A 203 10.20 26.19 10.72
CA PHE A 203 10.08 27.61 11.12
C PHE A 203 11.15 28.20 12.07
N PHE A 204 11.54 27.49 13.13
CA PHE A 204 12.50 27.99 14.12
C PHE A 204 13.95 28.06 13.63
N ASN A 205 14.38 27.26 12.65
CA ASN A 205 15.78 27.30 12.19
C ASN A 205 16.05 28.42 11.16
N GLU A 206 15.04 28.83 10.38
CA GLU A 206 15.20 29.93 9.41
C GLU A 206 15.23 31.31 10.06
N LEU A 207 14.52 31.49 11.19
CA LEU A 207 14.49 32.76 11.91
C LEU A 207 15.84 33.10 12.57
N TRP A 208 16.61 32.08 12.98
CA TRP A 208 17.87 32.26 13.70
C TRP A 208 19.11 32.22 12.80
N LEU A 209 19.06 31.58 11.61
CA LEU A 209 20.21 31.45 10.68
C LEU A 209 19.81 31.60 9.18
N PRO A 210 19.75 32.84 8.64
CA PRO A 210 19.26 33.10 7.28
C PRO A 210 20.08 32.45 6.14
N SER A 211 21.40 32.35 6.30
CA SER A 211 22.31 31.75 5.31
C SER A 211 22.16 30.23 5.23
N ALA A 212 21.92 29.57 6.37
CA ALA A 212 21.65 28.14 6.46
C ALA A 212 20.31 27.79 5.78
N GLY A 213 19.27 28.59 6.00
CA GLY A 213 17.97 28.44 5.31
C GLY A 213 18.09 28.57 3.79
N LYS A 214 18.87 29.55 3.28
CA LYS A 214 19.11 29.69 1.83
C LYS A 214 19.83 28.48 1.24
N SER A 215 20.85 27.94 1.91
CA SER A 215 21.58 26.75 1.47
C SER A 215 20.68 25.51 1.42
N ALA A 216 19.85 25.34 2.44
CA ALA A 216 18.92 24.21 2.51
C ALA A 216 17.83 24.27 1.44
N ARG A 217 17.23 25.44 1.18
CA ARG A 217 16.29 25.63 0.06
C ARG A 217 16.90 25.27 -1.29
N ARG A 218 18.16 25.63 -1.51
CA ARG A 218 18.88 25.25 -2.75
C ARG A 218 19.07 23.73 -2.85
N LYS A 219 19.44 23.07 -1.76
CA LYS A 219 19.57 21.60 -1.72
C LYS A 219 18.22 20.90 -1.97
N ILE A 220 17.14 21.36 -1.33
CA ILE A 220 15.77 20.85 -1.54
C ILE A 220 15.39 20.95 -3.02
N ARG A 221 15.62 22.12 -3.65
CA ARG A 221 15.35 22.32 -5.08
C ARG A 221 16.16 21.38 -5.98
N ASN A 222 17.42 21.11 -5.63
CA ASN A 222 18.25 20.17 -6.37
C ASN A 222 17.73 18.73 -6.25
N PHE A 223 17.27 18.32 -5.05
CA PHE A 223 16.63 17.02 -4.85
C PHE A 223 15.33 16.92 -5.64
N GLU A 224 14.48 17.94 -5.60
CA GLU A 224 13.24 18.00 -6.39
C GLU A 224 13.51 17.88 -7.89
N GLY A 225 14.46 18.65 -8.43
CA GLY A 225 14.83 18.57 -9.84
C GLY A 225 15.39 17.21 -10.25
N PHE A 226 16.16 16.54 -9.37
CA PHE A 226 16.61 15.17 -9.61
C PHE A 226 15.42 14.19 -9.64
N MET A 227 14.52 14.28 -8.66
CA MET A 227 13.39 13.38 -8.52
C MET A 227 12.40 13.54 -9.67
N ASP A 228 12.04 14.78 -10.04
CA ASP A 228 11.11 15.03 -11.15
C ASP A 228 11.66 14.46 -12.46
N ARG A 229 12.94 14.72 -12.76
CA ARG A 229 13.58 14.13 -13.94
C ARG A 229 13.54 12.60 -13.93
N LYS A 230 13.79 11.97 -12.78
CA LYS A 230 13.79 10.50 -12.67
C LYS A 230 12.39 9.90 -12.82
N ILE A 231 11.37 10.58 -12.31
CA ILE A 231 9.98 10.17 -12.53
C ILE A 231 9.59 10.36 -14.00
N ASP A 232 9.96 11.47 -14.63
CA ASP A 232 9.67 11.71 -16.05
C ASP A 232 10.34 10.67 -16.96
N GLU A 233 11.62 10.34 -16.71
CA GLU A 233 12.34 9.27 -17.41
C GLU A 233 11.65 7.90 -17.23
N ALA A 234 11.19 7.59 -16.00
CA ALA A 234 10.51 6.33 -15.69
C ALA A 234 9.12 6.23 -16.34
N ILE A 235 8.37 7.34 -16.39
CA ILE A 235 7.09 7.44 -17.08
C ILE A 235 7.29 7.27 -18.58
N GLU A 236 8.30 7.90 -19.16
CA GLU A 236 8.56 7.81 -20.59
C GLU A 236 8.84 6.35 -20.99
N ARG A 237 9.63 5.62 -20.21
CA ARG A 237 9.85 4.18 -20.41
C ARG A 237 8.57 3.37 -20.27
N GLY A 238 7.70 3.73 -19.33
CA GLY A 238 6.42 3.05 -19.13
C GLY A 238 5.38 3.29 -20.22
N LYS A 239 5.63 4.19 -21.18
CA LYS A 239 4.74 4.31 -22.35
C LYS A 239 4.80 3.10 -23.27
N ASP A 240 5.88 2.32 -23.22
CA ASP A 240 6.03 1.10 -24.00
C ASP A 240 5.32 -0.10 -23.32
N PRO A 241 4.25 -0.65 -23.90
CA PRO A 241 3.55 -1.81 -23.34
C PRO A 241 4.42 -3.08 -23.26
N ALA A 242 5.46 -3.21 -24.09
CA ALA A 242 6.38 -4.34 -24.01
C ALA A 242 7.26 -4.24 -22.76
N VAL A 243 7.69 -3.04 -22.38
CA VAL A 243 8.41 -2.80 -21.12
C VAL A 243 7.52 -3.13 -19.92
N ARG A 244 6.24 -2.78 -19.98
CA ARG A 244 5.29 -3.03 -18.88
C ARG A 244 4.90 -4.50 -18.72
N ARG A 245 4.80 -5.28 -19.81
CA ARG A 245 4.28 -6.67 -19.77
C ARG A 245 5.37 -7.73 -19.88
N ASP A 246 6.33 -7.54 -20.78
CA ASP A 246 7.28 -8.59 -21.18
C ASP A 246 8.67 -8.37 -20.57
N GLY A 247 9.05 -7.11 -20.33
CA GLY A 247 10.37 -6.75 -19.81
C GLY A 247 10.62 -7.03 -18.31
N LEU A 248 9.57 -7.33 -17.54
CA LEU A 248 9.66 -7.48 -16.07
C LEU A 248 9.51 -8.91 -15.57
N GLY A 249 8.96 -9.82 -16.38
CA GLY A 249 8.55 -11.16 -15.91
C GLY A 249 7.49 -11.08 -14.81
N ASP A 250 7.51 -12.06 -13.90
CA ASP A 250 6.62 -12.11 -12.74
C ASP A 250 6.97 -11.00 -11.71
N MET A 251 5.95 -10.31 -11.20
CA MET A 251 6.09 -9.33 -10.12
C MET A 251 6.54 -9.94 -8.79
N TYR A 252 6.45 -11.26 -8.61
CA TYR A 252 6.81 -11.93 -7.35
C TYR A 252 8.22 -12.52 -7.33
N THR A 253 8.93 -12.57 -8.47
CA THR A 253 10.27 -13.19 -8.54
C THR A 253 11.28 -12.29 -9.25
N ASP A 254 12.47 -12.12 -8.68
CA ASP A 254 13.62 -11.58 -9.42
C ASP A 254 14.23 -12.69 -10.29
N HIS A 255 14.46 -12.41 -11.56
CA HIS A 255 15.16 -13.30 -12.50
C HIS A 255 16.63 -12.91 -12.59
#